data_AF-A0A947G9Y3-F1
#
_entry.id   AF-A0A947G9Y3-F1
#
_cell.length_a   1.000
_cell.length_b   1.000
_cell.length_c   1.000
_cell.angle_alpha   90.00
_cell.angle_beta   90.00
_cell.angle_gamma   90.00
#
_symmetry.space_group_name_H-M   'P 1'
#
loop_
_entity.id
_entity.type
_entity.pdbx_description
1 polymer ?
#
loop_
_entity_poly.entity_id
_entity_poly.type
_entity_poly.pdbx_seq_one_letter_code
_entity_poly.pdbx_strand_id
1 'polypeptide(L)'
;VDPPCRRHLMLAATVRGPDGGERGGGIAMNDCVITAGPPFRMIEGRMTIDGEPGPILTGDGMIVATPVGSTAYSISAGGPIVHPGVEAIVITPLAAHSLAFRPIVLGAECVLEFEVLRANEGTTLIHDGQVATTVRTGDRIHICRDRRTASFVANPDMSYWRTIQDKLHWAAAPKYRATAEATPPGVDAT
;
A
#
# COMPACT_ATOMS: atom_id res chain seq x y z
N VAL A 1 -14.04 24.08 -21.69
CA VAL A 1 -14.07 22.63 -21.47
C VAL A 1 -13.45 22.41 -20.11
N ASP A 2 -14.18 21.85 -19.15
CA ASP A 2 -13.61 21.58 -17.83
C ASP A 2 -12.44 20.61 -17.96
N PRO A 3 -11.35 20.82 -17.18
CA PRO A 3 -10.20 19.95 -17.27
C PRO A 3 -10.61 18.53 -16.84
N PRO A 4 -10.04 17.49 -17.47
CA PRO A 4 -10.42 16.12 -17.17
C PRO A 4 -10.13 15.81 -15.70
N CYS A 5 -11.14 15.42 -14.92
CA CYS A 5 -10.97 15.03 -13.52
C CYS A 5 -10.91 13.50 -13.40
N ARG A 6 -10.00 13.00 -12.55
CA ARG A 6 -9.93 11.58 -12.17
C ARG A 6 -10.37 11.41 -10.74
N ARG A 7 -11.20 10.40 -10.52
CA ARG A 7 -11.66 10.00 -9.19
C ARG A 7 -10.86 8.80 -8.74
N HIS A 8 -10.44 8.80 -7.49
CA HIS A 8 -9.69 7.72 -6.87
C HIS A 8 -10.42 7.21 -5.63
N LEU A 9 -10.40 5.88 -5.48
CA LEU A 9 -10.87 5.18 -4.31
C LEU A 9 -10.17 5.70 -3.05
N MET A 10 -10.91 5.78 -1.95
CA MET A 10 -10.38 6.05 -0.62
C MET A 10 -10.74 4.90 0.31
N LEU A 11 -9.91 4.67 1.33
CA LEU A 11 -10.19 3.75 2.42
C LEU A 11 -10.78 4.52 3.60
N ALA A 12 -11.66 3.85 4.34
CA ALA A 12 -12.00 4.18 5.70
C ALA A 12 -11.42 3.10 6.61
N ALA A 13 -10.86 3.50 7.75
CA ALA A 13 -10.52 2.57 8.81
C ALA A 13 -11.01 3.07 10.17
N THR A 14 -11.54 2.16 10.98
CA THR A 14 -12.06 2.44 12.33
C THR A 14 -11.53 1.41 13.32
N VAL A 15 -11.27 1.86 14.55
CA VAL A 15 -10.82 1.02 15.66
C VAL A 15 -11.98 0.89 16.64
N ARG A 16 -12.38 -0.35 16.93
CA ARG A 16 -13.42 -0.67 17.90
C ARG A 16 -12.83 -1.47 19.05
N GLY A 17 -13.20 -1.10 20.27
CA GLY A 17 -12.82 -1.84 21.47
C GLY A 17 -13.54 -3.19 21.59
N PRO A 18 -13.11 -4.05 22.52
CA PRO A 18 -13.78 -5.34 22.79
C PRO A 18 -15.24 -5.21 23.23
N ASP A 19 -15.60 -4.05 23.78
CA ASP A 19 -16.95 -3.67 24.19
C ASP A 19 -17.83 -3.17 23.01
N GLY A 20 -17.24 -3.08 21.81
CA GLY A 20 -17.89 -2.57 20.61
C GLY A 20 -17.84 -1.04 20.46
N GLY A 21 -17.27 -0.32 21.42
CA GLY A 21 -17.16 1.13 21.37
C GLY A 21 -16.14 1.58 20.32
N GLU A 22 -16.49 2.57 19.49
CA GLU A 22 -15.55 3.18 18.56
C GLU A 22 -14.53 4.04 19.32
N ARG A 23 -13.24 3.79 19.09
CA ARG A 23 -12.12 4.46 19.76
C ARG A 23 -11.41 5.48 18.88
N GLY A 24 -11.66 5.44 17.58
CA GLY A 24 -11.05 6.34 16.59
C GLY A 24 -11.10 5.76 15.19
N GLY A 25 -10.64 6.54 14.23
CA GLY A 25 -10.64 6.16 12.83
C GLY A 25 -10.41 7.36 11.92
N GLY A 26 -10.44 7.10 10.62
CA GLY A 26 -10.14 8.09 9.61
C GLY A 26 -10.28 7.53 8.20
N ILE A 27 -9.96 8.39 7.23
CA ILE A 27 -9.87 8.01 5.82
C ILE A 27 -8.45 8.15 5.31
N ALA A 28 -8.13 7.35 4.31
CA ALA A 28 -6.85 7.37 3.63
C ALA A 28 -7.06 7.37 2.10
N MET A 29 -6.32 8.21 1.40
CA MET A 29 -6.24 8.17 -0.05
C MET A 29 -5.24 7.12 -0.53
N ASN A 30 -4.12 6.98 0.17
CA ASN A 30 -3.08 6.01 -0.18
C ASN A 30 -3.25 4.75 0.65
N ASP A 31 -3.09 4.84 1.96
CA ASP A 31 -3.00 3.65 2.80
C ASP A 31 -3.39 3.86 4.26
N CYS A 32 -3.90 2.77 4.84
CA CYS A 32 -4.06 2.57 6.27
C CYS A 32 -2.97 1.59 6.72
N VAL A 33 -2.13 2.00 7.66
CA VAL A 33 -0.99 1.21 8.16
C VAL A 33 -1.26 0.83 9.60
N ILE A 34 -1.28 -0.47 9.90
CA ILE A 34 -1.26 -0.99 11.26
C ILE A 34 0.18 -1.38 11.53
N THR A 35 0.82 -0.79 12.53
CA THR A 35 2.24 -1.06 12.78
C THR A 35 2.59 -1.08 14.26
N ALA A 36 3.57 -1.92 14.61
CA ALA A 36 4.25 -1.93 15.89
C ALA A 36 5.04 -0.63 16.08
N GLY A 37 4.86 0.03 17.23
CA GLY A 37 5.69 1.17 17.64
C GLY A 37 6.62 0.80 18.79
N PRO A 38 7.32 1.76 19.41
CA PRO A 38 8.13 1.52 20.62
C PRO A 38 7.35 0.69 21.66
N PRO A 39 7.94 -0.38 22.22
CA PRO A 39 9.34 -0.80 22.18
C PRO A 39 9.71 -1.71 20.98
N PHE A 40 8.99 -1.64 19.86
CA PHE A 40 9.22 -2.37 18.61
C PHE A 40 9.20 -3.90 18.76
N ARG A 41 8.36 -4.39 19.68
CA ARG A 41 8.02 -5.81 19.76
C ARG A 41 6.98 -6.14 18.68
N MET A 42 7.08 -7.33 18.11
CA MET A 42 6.10 -7.81 17.16
C MET A 42 4.68 -7.79 17.72
N ILE A 43 3.73 -7.55 16.83
CA ILE A 43 2.30 -7.66 17.09
C ILE A 43 1.75 -8.93 16.44
N GLU A 44 0.61 -9.37 16.94
CA GLU A 44 -0.12 -10.51 16.42
C GLU A 44 -1.56 -10.11 16.16
N GLY A 45 -2.11 -10.47 15.00
CA GLY A 45 -3.53 -10.27 14.75
C GLY A 45 -4.10 -11.20 13.69
N ARG A 46 -5.39 -11.48 13.83
CA ARG A 46 -6.16 -12.34 12.95
C ARG A 46 -6.85 -11.49 11.90
N MET A 47 -6.67 -11.85 10.64
CA MET A 47 -7.43 -11.25 9.56
C MET A 47 -8.73 -12.00 9.33
N THR A 48 -9.78 -11.27 8.99
CA THR A 48 -11.04 -11.80 8.49
C THR A 48 -11.44 -10.94 7.29
N ILE A 49 -11.75 -11.56 6.16
CA ILE A 49 -12.13 -10.86 4.92
C ILE A 49 -13.56 -11.25 4.59
N ASP A 50 -14.46 -10.28 4.49
CA ASP A 50 -15.90 -10.51 4.23
C ASP A 50 -16.55 -11.54 5.18
N GLY A 51 -16.06 -11.59 6.42
CA GLY A 51 -16.52 -12.54 7.45
C GLY A 51 -15.85 -13.90 7.41
N GLU A 52 -15.01 -14.19 6.41
CA GLU A 52 -14.26 -15.44 6.30
C GLU A 52 -12.91 -15.33 7.05
N PRO A 53 -12.63 -16.25 8.00
CA PRO A 53 -11.37 -16.25 8.73
C PRO A 53 -10.17 -16.43 7.80
N GLY A 54 -9.24 -15.49 7.86
CA GLY A 54 -7.99 -15.47 7.11
C GLY A 54 -6.77 -15.85 7.96
N PRO A 55 -5.55 -15.56 7.47
CA PRO A 55 -4.32 -15.87 8.18
C PRO A 55 -4.15 -15.03 9.45
N ILE A 56 -3.37 -15.58 10.38
CA ILE A 56 -2.83 -14.82 11.51
C ILE A 56 -1.51 -14.19 11.05
N LEU A 57 -1.42 -12.88 11.20
CA LEU A 57 -0.20 -12.13 11.01
C LEU A 57 0.57 -12.08 12.34
N THR A 58 1.87 -12.37 12.28
CA THR A 58 2.82 -12.07 13.35
C THR A 58 4.01 -11.35 12.73
N GLY A 59 4.31 -10.13 13.19
CA GLY A 59 5.37 -9.29 12.61
C GLY A 59 5.23 -7.83 13.03
N ASP A 60 5.72 -6.93 12.18
CA ASP A 60 5.71 -5.48 12.45
C ASP A 60 4.38 -4.82 12.07
N GLY A 61 3.51 -5.52 11.34
CA GLY A 61 2.17 -5.06 11.01
C GLY A 61 1.76 -5.29 9.56
N MET A 62 0.88 -4.45 9.04
CA MET A 62 0.44 -4.51 7.64
C MET A 62 0.05 -3.14 7.10
N ILE A 63 0.14 -3.01 5.79
CA ILE A 63 -0.36 -1.89 5.01
C ILE A 63 -1.61 -2.37 4.28
N VAL A 64 -2.68 -1.58 4.31
CA VAL A 64 -3.84 -1.73 3.46
C VAL A 64 -3.92 -0.52 2.55
N ALA A 65 -3.68 -0.70 1.26
CA ALA A 65 -3.50 0.38 0.30
C ALA A 65 -4.58 0.40 -0.77
N THR A 66 -4.90 1.60 -1.24
CA THR A 66 -5.66 1.83 -2.48
C THR A 66 -4.79 1.53 -3.70
N PRO A 67 -5.36 1.49 -4.91
CA PRO A 67 -4.59 1.39 -6.13
C PRO A 67 -3.58 2.54 -6.31
N VAL A 68 -3.93 3.76 -5.89
CA VAL A 68 -2.99 4.90 -5.91
C VAL A 68 -1.88 4.71 -4.88
N GLY A 69 -2.25 4.30 -3.66
CA GLY A 69 -1.31 4.00 -2.58
C GLY A 69 -0.43 2.77 -2.80
N SER A 70 -0.75 1.93 -3.78
CA SER A 70 0.08 0.76 -4.15
C SER A 70 1.51 1.15 -4.51
N THR A 71 1.71 2.38 -5.00
CA THR A 71 3.01 2.97 -5.35
C THR A 71 3.63 3.84 -4.25
N ALA A 72 2.96 3.98 -3.10
CA ALA A 72 3.43 4.69 -1.92
C ALA A 72 4.16 3.72 -0.98
N TYR A 73 3.76 3.61 0.29
CA TYR A 73 4.49 2.75 1.23
C TYR A 73 4.40 1.26 0.86
N SER A 74 3.28 0.84 0.27
CA SER A 74 3.04 -0.54 -0.13
C SER A 74 4.11 -1.09 -1.08
N ILE A 75 4.60 -0.33 -2.07
CA ILE A 75 5.63 -0.81 -3.00
C ILE A 75 6.96 -1.06 -2.30
N SER A 76 7.32 -0.20 -1.33
CA SER A 76 8.55 -0.34 -0.55
C SER A 76 8.51 -1.58 0.35
N ALA A 77 7.31 -1.99 0.80
CA ALA A 77 7.09 -3.21 1.57
C ALA A 77 6.93 -4.47 0.69
N GLY A 78 7.12 -4.37 -0.63
CA GLY A 78 7.05 -5.50 -1.56
C GLY A 78 5.65 -5.79 -2.12
N GLY A 79 4.69 -4.88 -1.93
CA GLY A 79 3.39 -4.94 -2.57
C GLY A 79 3.44 -4.68 -4.08
N PRO A 80 2.42 -5.13 -4.85
CA PRO A 80 2.38 -4.93 -6.30
C PRO A 80 2.05 -3.48 -6.67
N ILE A 81 2.50 -3.06 -7.86
CA ILE A 81 1.97 -1.86 -8.52
C ILE A 81 0.58 -2.18 -9.07
N VAL A 82 -0.42 -1.41 -8.67
CA VAL A 82 -1.81 -1.55 -9.14
C VAL A 82 -2.19 -0.28 -9.91
N HIS A 83 -2.77 -0.45 -11.10
CA HIS A 83 -3.20 0.69 -11.90
C HIS A 83 -4.36 1.45 -11.20
N PRO A 84 -4.35 2.81 -11.16
CA PRO A 84 -5.32 3.61 -10.42
C PRO A 84 -6.79 3.42 -10.79
N GLY A 85 -7.07 2.87 -11.97
CA GLY A 85 -8.41 2.56 -12.46
C GLY A 85 -8.92 1.15 -12.14
N VAL A 86 -8.13 0.34 -11.41
CA VAL A 86 -8.57 -0.98 -10.94
C VAL A 86 -9.30 -0.80 -9.61
N GLU A 87 -10.50 -1.36 -9.48
CA GLU A 87 -11.25 -1.34 -8.23
C GLU A 87 -10.77 -2.46 -7.30
N ALA A 88 -9.70 -2.20 -6.56
CA ALA A 88 -9.06 -3.17 -5.67
C ALA A 88 -8.51 -2.53 -4.39
N ILE A 89 -8.28 -3.37 -3.38
CA ILE A 89 -7.53 -3.05 -2.16
C ILE A 89 -6.32 -4.00 -2.09
N VAL A 90 -5.18 -3.48 -1.67
CA VAL A 90 -3.93 -4.26 -1.53
C VAL A 90 -3.59 -4.40 -0.06
N ILE A 91 -3.36 -5.63 0.40
CA ILE A 91 -2.85 -5.91 1.75
C ILE A 91 -1.40 -6.36 1.62
N THR A 92 -0.49 -5.61 2.24
CA THR A 92 0.96 -5.88 2.21
C THR A 92 1.46 -6.06 3.65
N PRO A 93 1.95 -7.25 4.03
CA PRO A 93 2.49 -7.48 5.37
C PRO A 93 3.81 -6.71 5.59
N LEU A 94 4.05 -6.28 6.82
CA LEU A 94 5.31 -5.67 7.27
C LEU A 94 6.09 -6.68 8.13
N ALA A 95 7.28 -7.06 7.65
CA ALA A 95 8.20 -7.98 8.31
C ALA A 95 7.50 -9.20 8.95
N ALA A 96 6.58 -9.83 8.22
CA ALA A 96 5.88 -11.01 8.70
C ALA A 96 6.87 -12.15 8.94
N HIS A 97 6.77 -12.80 10.10
CA HIS A 97 7.63 -13.95 10.44
C HIS A 97 7.41 -15.15 9.52
N SER A 98 6.19 -15.29 8.98
CA SER A 98 5.87 -16.34 8.02
C SER A 98 6.37 -15.95 6.63
N LEU A 99 7.33 -16.73 6.09
CA LEU A 99 7.84 -16.58 4.72
C LEU A 99 6.77 -16.80 3.63
N ALA A 100 5.63 -17.41 3.99
CA ALA A 100 4.51 -17.66 3.09
C ALA A 100 3.54 -16.47 3.00
N PHE A 101 3.66 -15.46 3.87
CA PHE A 101 2.77 -14.31 3.83
C PHE A 101 3.16 -13.38 2.68
N ARG A 102 2.42 -13.47 1.57
CA ARG A 102 2.58 -12.62 0.38
C ARG A 102 1.54 -11.50 0.37
N PRO A 103 1.80 -10.39 -0.35
CA PRO A 103 0.78 -9.40 -0.59
C PRO A 103 -0.46 -9.99 -1.25
N ILE A 104 -1.64 -9.51 -0.86
CA ILE A 104 -2.95 -9.98 -1.33
C ILE A 104 -3.65 -8.81 -2.02
N VAL A 105 -4.25 -9.05 -3.18
CA VAL A 105 -5.11 -8.09 -3.86
C VAL A 105 -6.56 -8.56 -3.74
N LEU A 106 -7.41 -7.72 -3.17
CA LEU A 106 -8.84 -7.96 -2.95
C LEU A 106 -9.67 -7.02 -3.83
N GLY A 107 -10.96 -7.35 -4.01
CA GLY A 107 -11.91 -6.42 -4.63
C GLY A 107 -12.12 -5.18 -3.76
N ALA A 108 -12.42 -4.04 -4.39
CA ALA A 108 -12.63 -2.77 -3.68
C ALA A 108 -13.73 -2.81 -2.61
N GLU A 109 -14.72 -3.69 -2.77
CA GLU A 109 -15.85 -3.79 -1.85
C GLU A 109 -15.59 -4.76 -0.68
N CYS A 110 -14.46 -5.47 -0.69
CA CYS A 110 -14.10 -6.35 0.42
C CYS A 110 -13.89 -5.55 1.70
N VAL A 111 -14.35 -6.10 2.81
CA VAL A 111 -14.14 -5.57 4.15
C VAL A 111 -13.10 -6.40 4.86
N LEU A 112 -12.02 -5.76 5.28
CA LEU A 112 -11.02 -6.37 6.15
C LEU A 112 -11.35 -6.05 7.61
N GLU A 113 -11.42 -7.08 8.43
CA GLU A 113 -11.32 -6.96 9.88
C GLU A 113 -9.96 -7.51 10.34
N PHE A 114 -9.27 -6.74 11.17
CA PHE A 114 -8.06 -7.16 11.86
C PHE A 114 -8.30 -7.17 13.37
N GLU A 115 -8.43 -8.36 13.94
CA GLU A 115 -8.55 -8.56 15.39
C GLU A 115 -7.14 -8.62 16.00
N VAL A 116 -6.86 -7.70 16.92
CA VAL A 116 -5.52 -7.54 17.50
C VAL A 116 -5.36 -8.52 18.66
N LEU A 117 -4.70 -9.65 18.41
CA LEU A 117 -4.47 -10.69 19.41
C LEU A 117 -3.39 -10.29 20.41
N ARG A 118 -2.36 -9.59 19.95
CA ARG A 118 -1.29 -9.04 20.80
C ARG A 118 -0.81 -7.71 20.22
N ALA A 119 -1.02 -6.62 20.95
CA ALA A 119 -0.43 -5.33 20.68
C ALA A 119 0.78 -5.08 21.60
N ASN A 120 1.67 -4.19 21.16
CA ASN A 120 2.64 -3.50 22.02
C ASN A 120 2.16 -2.06 22.33
N GLU A 121 2.88 -1.36 23.20
CA GLU A 121 2.54 -0.03 23.72
C GLU A 121 2.44 1.05 22.62
N GLY A 122 3.26 0.93 21.58
CA GLY A 122 3.30 1.84 20.44
C GLY A 122 2.44 1.41 19.25
N THR A 123 1.65 0.34 19.37
CA THR A 123 0.88 -0.18 18.23
C THR A 123 -0.15 0.85 17.79
N THR A 124 -0.12 1.18 16.50
CA THR A 124 -0.85 2.34 15.96
C THR A 124 -1.46 2.01 14.61
N LEU A 125 -2.69 2.50 14.39
CA LEU A 125 -3.30 2.63 13.08
C LEU A 125 -3.00 4.03 12.54
N ILE A 126 -2.39 4.12 11.35
CA ILE A 126 -1.97 5.36 10.72
C ILE A 126 -2.68 5.50 9.37
N HIS A 127 -3.22 6.67 9.07
CA HIS A 127 -3.83 6.99 7.77
C HIS A 127 -2.93 7.97 7.00
N ASP A 128 -2.51 7.61 5.79
CA ASP A 128 -1.65 8.41 4.90
C ASP A 128 -0.40 8.99 5.58
N GLY A 129 0.13 8.30 6.60
CA GLY A 129 1.28 8.76 7.38
C GLY A 129 1.02 9.93 8.34
N GLN A 130 -0.22 10.34 8.58
CA GLN A 130 -0.54 11.57 9.34
C GLN A 130 -1.44 11.34 10.55
N VAL A 131 -2.61 10.73 10.36
CA VAL A 131 -3.60 10.56 11.44
C VAL A 131 -3.32 9.25 12.14
N ALA A 132 -3.06 9.29 13.46
CA ALA A 132 -2.67 8.13 14.24
C ALA A 132 -3.70 7.81 15.33
N THR A 133 -4.14 6.55 15.42
CA THR A 133 -4.99 6.02 16.49
C THR A 133 -4.27 4.90 17.22
N THR A 134 -4.17 4.99 18.55
CA THR A 134 -3.55 3.93 19.37
C THR A 134 -4.42 2.68 19.41
N VAL A 135 -3.81 1.55 19.09
CA VAL A 135 -4.43 0.23 19.00
C VAL A 135 -4.00 -0.62 20.20
N ARG A 136 -4.94 -1.37 20.78
CA ARG A 136 -4.72 -2.23 21.95
C ARG A 136 -5.08 -3.67 21.65
N THR A 137 -4.55 -4.58 22.46
CA THR A 137 -4.97 -5.98 22.44
C THR A 137 -6.48 -6.08 22.65
N GLY A 138 -7.15 -6.86 21.81
CA GLY A 138 -8.60 -7.05 21.79
C GLY A 138 -9.35 -6.04 20.92
N ASP A 139 -8.70 -4.97 20.45
CA ASP A 139 -9.33 -4.07 19.47
C ASP A 139 -9.57 -4.80 18.14
N ARG A 140 -10.63 -4.39 17.44
CA ARG A 140 -10.93 -4.78 16.06
C ARG A 140 -10.78 -3.57 15.15
N ILE A 141 -9.96 -3.71 14.12
CA ILE A 141 -9.77 -2.67 13.12
C ILE A 141 -10.57 -3.06 11.88
N HIS A 142 -11.55 -2.25 11.52
CA HIS A 142 -12.31 -2.42 10.27
C HIS A 142 -11.76 -1.49 9.21
N ILE A 143 -11.40 -2.05 8.05
CA ILE A 143 -10.88 -1.32 6.89
C ILE A 143 -11.71 -1.70 5.66
N CYS A 144 -12.25 -0.70 4.98
CA CYS A 144 -13.05 -0.88 3.77
C CYS A 144 -12.97 0.35 2.87
N ARG A 145 -13.58 0.28 1.69
CA ARG A 145 -13.80 1.45 0.83
C ARG A 145 -14.66 2.51 1.55
N ASP A 146 -14.20 3.77 1.50
CA ASP A 146 -15.02 4.91 1.91
C ASP A 146 -15.99 5.31 0.78
N ARG A 147 -17.16 5.84 1.14
CA ARG A 147 -18.16 6.33 0.17
C ARG A 147 -17.67 7.55 -0.61
N ARG A 148 -16.73 8.32 -0.04
CA ARG A 148 -16.08 9.46 -0.68
C ARG A 148 -14.96 8.98 -1.60
N THR A 149 -14.69 9.79 -2.61
CA THR A 149 -13.58 9.58 -3.53
C THR A 149 -12.77 10.86 -3.61
N ALA A 150 -11.46 10.74 -3.70
CA ALA A 150 -10.60 11.89 -3.97
C ALA A 150 -10.67 12.24 -5.46
N SER A 151 -10.83 13.52 -5.80
CA SER A 151 -10.93 13.99 -7.18
C SER A 151 -9.76 14.90 -7.50
N PHE A 152 -9.02 14.59 -8.57
CA PHE A 152 -7.86 15.35 -9.00
C PHE A 152 -8.04 15.81 -10.44
N VAL A 153 -7.58 17.03 -10.71
CA VAL A 153 -7.43 17.51 -12.07
C VAL A 153 -6.31 16.73 -12.74
N ALA A 154 -6.61 16.05 -13.84
CA ALA A 154 -5.64 15.32 -14.61
C ALA A 154 -4.92 16.24 -15.58
N ASN A 155 -3.58 16.13 -15.61
CA ASN A 155 -2.79 16.74 -16.65
C ASN A 155 -2.94 15.89 -17.94
N PRO A 156 -3.52 16.43 -19.04
CA PRO A 156 -3.70 15.69 -20.28
C PRO A 156 -2.39 15.24 -20.92
N ASP A 157 -1.28 15.93 -20.64
CA ASP A 157 0.05 15.65 -21.22
C ASP A 157 0.84 14.59 -20.44
N MET A 158 0.37 14.21 -19.23
CA MET A 158 0.99 13.18 -18.40
C MET A 158 0.13 11.92 -18.34
N SER A 159 0.63 10.85 -18.96
CA SER A 159 0.08 9.52 -18.76
C SER A 159 0.51 8.93 -17.42
N TYR A 160 -0.27 7.97 -16.92
CA TYR A 160 0.08 7.22 -15.71
C TYR A 160 1.44 6.51 -15.85
N TRP A 161 1.69 5.89 -17.02
CA TRP A 161 2.95 5.19 -17.26
C TRP A 161 4.16 6.11 -17.30
N ARG A 162 4.04 7.30 -17.91
CA ARG A 162 5.10 8.32 -17.83
C ARG A 162 5.37 8.71 -16.38
N THR A 163 4.32 8.98 -15.61
CA THR A 163 4.43 9.33 -14.19
C THR A 163 5.20 8.27 -13.39
N ILE A 164 4.91 6.99 -13.61
CA ILE A 164 5.61 5.91 -12.90
C ILE A 164 7.06 5.75 -13.38
N GLN A 165 7.32 5.80 -14.69
CA GLN A 165 8.67 5.70 -15.23
C GLN A 165 9.57 6.83 -14.71
N ASP A 166 9.04 8.06 -14.68
CA ASP A 166 9.76 9.23 -14.21
C ASP A 166 10.02 9.16 -12.70
N LYS A 167 9.04 8.72 -11.90
CA LYS A 167 9.14 8.70 -10.43
C LYS A 167 9.89 7.50 -9.86
N LEU A 168 9.75 6.31 -10.46
CA LEU A 168 10.39 5.09 -9.97
C LEU A 168 11.69 4.77 -10.70
N HIS A 169 12.06 5.53 -11.74
CA HIS A 169 13.13 5.19 -12.68
C HIS A 169 13.02 3.74 -13.20
N TRP A 170 11.78 3.25 -13.32
CA TRP A 170 11.48 1.85 -13.56
C TRP A 170 11.98 1.42 -14.94
N ALA A 171 12.78 0.34 -14.97
CA ALA A 171 13.37 -0.22 -16.19
C ALA A 171 14.23 0.77 -17.01
N ALA A 172 14.89 1.72 -16.35
CA ALA A 172 15.91 2.54 -17.00
C ALA A 172 16.93 1.64 -17.73
N ALA A 173 17.19 1.97 -18.99
CA ALA A 173 18.07 1.16 -19.83
C ALA A 173 19.44 0.98 -19.14
N PRO A 174 19.98 -0.24 -19.10
CA PRO A 174 21.34 -0.44 -18.61
C PRO A 174 22.29 0.43 -19.44
N LYS A 175 23.19 1.16 -18.76
CA LYS A 175 24.26 1.89 -19.44
C LYS A 175 25.26 0.88 -20.00
N TYR A 176 25.07 0.46 -21.25
CA TYR A 176 26.10 -0.31 -21.95
C TYR A 176 27.33 0.57 -22.09
N ARG A 177 28.49 0.10 -21.62
CA ARG A 177 29.79 0.71 -21.96
C ARG A 177 29.88 0.69 -23.48
N ALA A 178 30.13 1.84 -24.11
CA ALA A 178 30.44 1.89 -25.52
C ALA A 178 31.60 0.93 -25.79
N THR A 179 31.36 -0.10 -26.61
CA THR A 179 32.44 -0.92 -27.15
C THR A 179 33.39 0.00 -27.89
N ALA A 180 34.67 -0.05 -27.52
CA ALA A 180 35.73 0.68 -28.21
C ALA A 180 35.59 0.42 -29.72
N GLU A 181 35.56 1.51 -30.49
CA GLU A 181 35.46 1.51 -31.94
C GLU A 181 36.47 0.52 -32.54
N ALA A 182 35.97 -0.44 -33.31
CA ALA A 182 36.80 -1.17 -34.25
C ALA A 182 37.18 -0.18 -35.37
N THR A 183 38.44 0.25 -35.40
CA THR A 183 39.04 0.98 -36.52
C THR A 183 38.74 0.24 -37.83
N PRO A 184 38.16 0.88 -38.87
CA PRO A 184 38.00 0.24 -40.16
C PRO A 184 39.38 -0.07 -40.76
N PRO A 185 39.57 -1.20 -41.47
CA PRO A 185 40.83 -1.48 -42.14
C PRO A 185 41.09 -0.40 -43.20
N GLY A 186 42.32 0.11 -43.19
CA GLY A 186 42.79 1.16 -44.08
C GLY A 186 42.54 0.85 -45.55
N VAL A 187 41.99 1.84 -46.24
CA VAL A 187 41.97 1.91 -47.69
C VAL A 187 43.29 2.54 -48.10
N ASP A 188 44.30 1.73 -48.40
CA ASP A 188 45.48 2.22 -49.12
C ASP A 188 45.35 1.84 -50.60
N ALA A 189 45.24 2.87 -51.41
CA ALA A 189 45.26 2.84 -52.85
C ALA A 189 46.70 2.69 -53.36
N THR A 190 46.93 1.74 -54.27
CA THR A 190 47.70 1.93 -55.51
C THR A 190 47.50 0.74 -56.44
#